data_AF-A0A1H0EE94-F1
#
_entry.id   AF-A0A1H0EE94-F1
#
_cell.length_a   1.000
_cell.length_b   1.000
_cell.length_c   1.000
_cell.angle_alpha   90.00
_cell.angle_beta   90.00
_cell.angle_gamma   90.00
#
_symmetry.space_group_name_H-M   'P 1'
#
loop_
_entity.id
_entity.type
_entity.pdbx_description
1 polymer ?
#
loop_
_entity_poly.entity_id
_entity_poly.type
_entity_poly.pdbx_seq_one_letter_code
_entity_poly.pdbx_strand_id
1 'polypeptide(L)'
;MTPFWQALADANDELNAFIGGGLPSTTEKRHKDFVRKFEYMKTKASTLCDQIEKEVELSIDPVEIILPWKTEAFQQAWQTWKDYLLEQHHKTMKSRMEYAALAYLKKITEDKETTAIEYLQFAMANGYPRFFKVTTKSYEQPTISGGRSDGDY
;
A
#
# COMPACT_ATOMS: atom_id res chain seq x y z
N MET A 1 -24.26 9.15 8.25
CA MET A 1 -23.03 9.79 8.75
C MET A 1 -22.77 9.30 10.17
N THR A 2 -21.52 8.96 10.50
CA THR A 2 -21.15 8.50 11.86
C THR A 2 -21.30 9.62 12.90
N PRO A 3 -21.42 9.31 14.21
CA PRO A 3 -21.63 10.30 15.27
C PRO A 3 -20.60 11.41 15.32
N PHE A 4 -19.36 11.12 14.90
CA PHE A 4 -18.26 12.08 14.81
C PHE A 4 -18.53 13.20 13.78
N TRP A 5 -19.02 12.83 12.59
CA TRP A 5 -19.25 13.82 11.52
C TRP A 5 -20.39 14.77 11.83
N GLN A 6 -21.41 14.30 12.54
CA GLN A 6 -22.50 15.16 13.02
C GLN A 6 -21.97 16.17 14.05
N ALA A 7 -21.24 15.71 15.06
CA ALA A 7 -20.65 16.60 16.07
C ALA A 7 -19.69 17.64 15.48
N LEU A 8 -18.94 17.27 14.43
CA LEU A 8 -18.06 18.19 13.71
C LEU A 8 -18.86 19.24 12.91
N ALA A 9 -19.96 18.84 12.28
CA ALA A 9 -20.84 19.74 11.55
C ALA A 9 -21.49 20.76 12.51
N ASP A 10 -21.99 20.28 13.65
CA ASP A 10 -22.60 21.12 14.69
C ASP A 10 -21.59 22.14 15.26
N ALA A 11 -20.37 21.69 15.59
CA ALA A 11 -19.31 22.58 16.07
C ALA A 11 -18.86 23.62 15.03
N ASN A 12 -18.93 23.28 13.75
CA ASN A 12 -18.70 24.23 12.68
C ASN A 12 -19.82 25.29 12.60
N ASP A 13 -21.07 24.89 12.75
CA ASP A 13 -22.20 25.81 12.66
C ASP A 13 -22.20 26.77 13.86
N GLU A 14 -21.84 26.29 15.04
CA GLU A 14 -21.58 27.12 16.22
C GLU A 14 -20.44 28.12 15.99
N LEU A 15 -19.34 27.67 15.36
CA LEU A 15 -18.22 28.53 15.02
C LEU A 15 -18.65 29.62 14.04
N ASN A 16 -19.39 29.28 12.98
CA ASN A 16 -19.91 30.23 12.00
C ASN A 16 -20.90 31.23 12.63
N ALA A 17 -21.72 30.80 13.59
CA ALA A 17 -22.61 31.68 14.33
C ALA A 17 -21.86 32.64 15.25
N PHE A 18 -20.83 32.16 15.96
CA PHE A 18 -19.95 33.01 16.80
C PHE A 18 -19.24 34.08 15.97
N ILE A 19 -18.79 33.69 14.78
CA ILE A 19 -18.16 34.56 13.80
C ILE A 19 -19.12 35.63 13.28
N GLY A 20 -20.34 35.22 12.89
CA GLY A 20 -21.37 36.11 12.35
C GLY A 20 -21.99 37.04 13.40
N GLY A 21 -21.89 36.68 14.69
CA GLY A 21 -22.43 37.41 15.84
C GLY A 21 -21.66 38.66 16.26
N GLY A 22 -20.52 38.97 15.61
CA GLY A 22 -19.81 40.25 15.78
C GLY A 22 -18.46 40.13 16.46
N LEU A 23 -17.41 39.96 15.66
CA LEU A 23 -16.01 40.15 16.07
C LEU A 23 -15.56 41.61 15.79
N PRO A 24 -14.59 42.17 16.55
CA PRO A 24 -14.05 43.50 16.30
C PRO A 24 -13.46 43.61 14.88
N SER A 25 -13.71 44.73 14.19
CA SER A 25 -13.27 44.99 12.80
C SER A 25 -11.75 44.83 12.58
N THR A 26 -10.96 45.01 13.64
CA THR A 26 -9.49 44.81 13.64
C THR A 26 -9.08 43.35 13.40
N THR A 27 -10.00 42.39 13.53
CA THR A 27 -9.76 40.95 13.32
C THR A 27 -10.43 40.37 12.08
N GLU A 28 -11.24 41.16 11.37
CA GLU A 28 -12.10 40.72 10.26
C GLU A 28 -11.31 40.05 9.11
N LYS A 29 -10.13 40.57 8.77
CA LYS A 29 -9.28 39.99 7.72
C LYS A 29 -8.73 38.60 8.10
N ARG A 30 -8.21 38.47 9.32
CA ARG A 30 -7.70 37.18 9.84
C ARG A 30 -8.81 36.15 9.95
N HIS A 31 -9.99 36.64 10.31
CA HIS A 31 -11.19 35.85 10.43
C HIS A 31 -11.66 35.29 9.07
N LYS A 32 -11.81 36.15 8.04
CA LYS A 32 -12.13 35.72 6.67
C LYS A 32 -11.10 34.73 6.11
N ASP A 33 -9.82 34.95 6.39
CA ASP A 33 -8.75 34.04 5.98
C ASP A 33 -8.85 32.67 6.66
N PHE A 34 -9.24 32.63 7.95
CA PHE A 34 -9.49 31.39 8.66
C PHE A 34 -10.69 30.63 8.09
N VAL A 35 -11.84 31.29 7.90
CA VAL A 35 -13.06 30.65 7.34
C VAL A 35 -12.77 30.08 5.96
N ARG A 36 -12.09 30.82 5.09
CA ARG A 36 -11.71 30.34 3.77
C ARG A 36 -10.84 29.07 3.83
N LYS A 37 -9.84 29.04 4.73
CA LYS A 37 -9.00 27.85 4.93
C LYS A 37 -9.78 26.69 5.51
N PHE A 38 -10.72 26.96 6.41
CA PHE A 38 -11.57 25.95 7.03
C PHE A 38 -12.53 25.33 6.01
N GLU A 39 -13.22 26.13 5.20
CA GLU A 39 -14.07 25.65 4.11
C GLU A 39 -13.27 24.82 3.10
N TYR A 40 -12.08 25.27 2.73
CA TYR A 40 -11.19 24.49 1.87
C TYR A 40 -10.83 23.13 2.46
N MET A 41 -10.56 23.05 3.77
CA MET A 41 -10.31 21.78 4.45
C MET A 41 -11.55 20.89 4.48
N LYS A 42 -12.75 21.44 4.70
CA LYS A 42 -14.00 20.67 4.63
C LYS A 42 -14.22 20.07 3.26
N THR A 43 -14.05 20.85 2.19
CA THR A 43 -14.19 20.35 0.82
C THR A 43 -13.21 19.20 0.58
N LYS A 44 -11.94 19.37 0.97
CA LYS A 44 -10.94 18.30 0.86
C LYS A 44 -11.30 17.05 1.66
N ALA A 45 -11.80 17.21 2.89
CA ALA A 45 -12.21 16.10 3.74
C ALA A 45 -13.41 15.36 3.14
N SER A 46 -14.39 16.09 2.60
CA SER A 46 -15.54 15.51 1.90
C SER A 46 -15.09 14.73 0.66
N THR A 47 -14.26 15.32 -0.20
CA THR A 47 -13.73 14.60 -1.38
C THR A 47 -12.96 13.35 -1.00
N LEU A 48 -12.20 13.38 0.10
CA LEU A 48 -11.48 12.20 0.59
C LEU A 48 -12.45 11.13 1.09
N CYS A 49 -13.52 11.51 1.80
CA CYS A 49 -14.55 10.56 2.22
C CYS A 49 -15.23 9.92 1.01
N ASP A 50 -15.62 10.71 0.01
CA ASP A 50 -16.22 10.21 -1.24
C ASP A 50 -15.27 9.23 -1.97
N GLN A 51 -13.96 9.54 -1.98
CA GLN A 51 -12.94 8.68 -2.55
C GLN A 51 -12.80 7.36 -1.78
N ILE A 52 -12.77 7.42 -0.45
CA ILE A 52 -12.71 6.22 0.40
C ILE A 52 -13.97 5.37 0.20
N GLU A 53 -15.16 5.98 0.21
CA GLU A 53 -16.43 5.27 0.01
C GLU A 53 -16.45 4.58 -1.36
N LYS A 54 -16.01 5.28 -2.41
CA LYS A 54 -15.88 4.70 -3.75
C LYS A 54 -14.86 3.57 -3.81
N GLU A 55 -13.72 3.71 -3.13
CA GLU A 55 -12.71 2.65 -3.04
C GLU A 55 -13.22 1.42 -2.27
N VAL A 56 -14.02 1.63 -1.23
CA VAL A 56 -14.69 0.56 -0.47
C VAL A 56 -15.78 -0.10 -1.31
N GLU A 57 -16.59 0.67 -2.04
CA GLU A 57 -17.64 0.13 -2.93
C GLU A 57 -17.04 -0.70 -4.08
N LEU A 58 -15.88 -0.28 -4.60
CA LEU A 58 -15.12 -1.03 -5.60
C LEU A 58 -14.20 -2.10 -4.99
N SER A 59 -14.16 -2.22 -3.65
CA SER A 59 -13.32 -3.20 -2.99
C SER A 59 -13.92 -4.58 -3.18
N ILE A 60 -13.09 -5.49 -3.70
CA ILE A 60 -13.47 -6.88 -3.88
C ILE A 60 -13.07 -7.63 -2.62
N ASP A 61 -13.97 -8.47 -2.11
CA ASP A 61 -13.69 -9.30 -0.93
C ASP A 61 -12.33 -10.01 -1.05
N PRO A 62 -11.53 -9.98 0.03
CA PRO A 62 -10.24 -10.62 0.05
C PRO A 62 -10.42 -12.15 0.00
N VAL A 63 -9.59 -12.81 -0.80
CA VAL A 63 -9.51 -14.27 -0.82
C VAL A 63 -8.77 -14.75 0.42
N GLU A 64 -9.25 -15.82 1.04
CA GLU A 64 -8.56 -16.49 2.14
C GLU A 64 -7.19 -17.02 1.66
N ILE A 65 -6.13 -16.67 2.40
CA ILE A 65 -4.76 -17.05 2.07
C ILE A 65 -4.35 -18.26 2.92
N ILE A 66 -4.08 -19.38 2.25
CA ILE A 66 -3.55 -20.59 2.87
C ILE A 66 -2.09 -20.74 2.46
N LEU A 67 -1.18 -20.75 3.45
CA LEU A 67 0.23 -20.97 3.20
C LEU A 67 0.49 -22.44 2.77
N PRO A 68 1.33 -22.68 1.75
CA PRO A 68 1.65 -24.03 1.29
C PRO A 68 2.33 -24.91 2.35
N TRP A 69 3.15 -24.28 3.19
CA TRP A 69 3.86 -24.92 4.30
C TRP A 69 3.49 -24.20 5.60
N LYS A 70 3.20 -24.97 6.65
CA LYS A 70 2.75 -24.45 7.96
C LYS A 70 3.89 -24.30 8.97
N THR A 71 5.13 -24.46 8.53
CA THR A 71 6.31 -24.30 9.37
C THR A 71 6.52 -22.83 9.73
N GLU A 72 7.10 -22.60 10.90
CA GLU A 72 7.45 -21.26 11.34
C GLU A 72 8.51 -20.63 10.42
N ALA A 73 9.48 -21.43 9.97
CA ALA A 73 10.54 -20.98 9.06
C ALA A 73 9.98 -20.37 7.76
N PHE A 74 9.03 -21.06 7.11
CA PHE A 74 8.41 -20.54 5.90
C PHE A 74 7.53 -19.31 6.17
N GLN A 75 6.77 -19.31 7.27
CA GLN A 75 5.96 -18.15 7.66
C GLN A 75 6.80 -16.89 7.84
N GLN A 76 7.93 -17.01 8.54
CA GLN A 76 8.87 -15.91 8.72
C GLN A 76 9.45 -15.47 7.37
N ALA A 77 9.94 -16.39 6.55
CA ALA A 77 10.48 -16.07 5.23
C ALA A 77 9.46 -15.37 4.31
N TRP A 78 8.21 -15.81 4.34
CA TRP A 78 7.13 -15.21 3.57
C TRP A 78 6.77 -13.80 4.06
N GLN A 79 6.75 -13.60 5.37
CA GLN A 79 6.53 -12.28 5.94
C GLN A 79 7.67 -11.32 5.58
N THR A 80 8.92 -11.77 5.73
CA THR A 80 10.11 -11.00 5.31
C THR A 80 10.06 -10.63 3.83
N TRP A 81 9.60 -11.53 2.95
CA TRP A 81 9.42 -11.24 1.53
C TRP A 81 8.38 -10.13 1.28
N LYS A 82 7.24 -10.15 1.99
CA LYS A 82 6.22 -9.10 1.90
C LYS A 82 6.75 -7.76 2.38
N ASP A 83 7.47 -7.76 3.49
CA ASP A 83 8.06 -6.56 4.07
C ASP A 83 9.10 -5.97 3.10
N TYR A 84 9.93 -6.81 2.50
CA TYR A 84 10.86 -6.43 1.44
C TYR A 84 10.16 -5.78 0.24
N LEU A 85 9.07 -6.37 -0.26
CA LEU A 85 8.30 -5.78 -1.38
C LEU A 85 7.72 -4.42 -1.03
N LEU A 86 7.27 -4.23 0.22
CA LEU A 86 6.76 -2.96 0.70
C LEU A 86 7.88 -1.92 0.86
N GLU A 87 9.01 -2.33 1.46
CA GLU A 87 10.14 -1.45 1.77
C GLU A 87 10.87 -0.99 0.52
N GLN A 88 11.23 -1.93 -0.36
CA GLN A 88 12.12 -1.67 -1.50
C GLN A 88 11.36 -1.30 -2.78
N HIS A 89 10.14 -1.81 -2.95
CA HIS A 89 9.36 -1.64 -4.17
C HIS A 89 8.02 -0.91 -3.96
N HIS A 90 7.73 -0.46 -2.73
CA HIS A 90 6.47 0.20 -2.36
C HIS A 90 5.23 -0.58 -2.81
N LYS A 91 5.33 -1.91 -2.78
CA LYS A 91 4.32 -2.81 -3.33
C LYS A 91 3.68 -3.65 -2.24
N THR A 92 2.43 -3.32 -1.91
CA THR A 92 1.59 -4.16 -1.05
C THR A 92 1.01 -5.33 -1.85
N MET A 93 1.15 -6.53 -1.30
CA MET A 93 0.61 -7.74 -1.92
C MET A 93 -0.86 -7.90 -1.55
N LYS A 94 -1.77 -7.73 -2.52
CA LYS A 94 -3.21 -7.96 -2.34
C LYS A 94 -3.51 -9.47 -2.33
N SER A 95 -4.61 -9.89 -1.70
CA SER A 95 -4.99 -11.30 -1.51
C SER A 95 -4.87 -12.18 -2.77
N ARG A 96 -5.43 -11.75 -3.90
CA ARG A 96 -5.34 -12.52 -5.16
C ARG A 96 -3.90 -12.66 -5.69
N MET A 97 -3.09 -11.60 -5.53
CA MET A 97 -1.67 -11.65 -5.90
C MET A 97 -0.91 -12.59 -4.96
N GLU A 98 -1.17 -12.53 -3.66
CA GLU A 98 -0.58 -13.43 -2.67
C GLU A 98 -0.92 -14.89 -2.95
N TYR A 99 -2.21 -15.20 -3.18
CA TYR A 99 -2.67 -16.53 -3.55
C TYR A 99 -1.93 -17.07 -4.79
N ALA A 100 -1.87 -16.26 -5.85
CA ALA A 100 -1.19 -16.64 -7.09
C ALA A 100 0.33 -16.80 -6.90
N ALA A 101 0.95 -15.94 -6.10
CA ALA A 101 2.38 -15.98 -5.80
C ALA A 101 2.74 -17.24 -5.01
N LEU A 102 1.95 -17.61 -3.99
CA LEU A 102 2.15 -18.84 -3.21
C LEU A 102 1.97 -20.09 -4.08
N ALA A 103 0.94 -20.13 -4.92
CA ALA A 103 0.74 -21.23 -5.87
C ALA A 103 1.90 -21.35 -6.86
N TYR A 104 2.39 -20.23 -7.38
CA TYR A 104 3.56 -20.19 -8.26
C TYR A 104 4.83 -20.66 -7.54
N LEU A 105 5.06 -20.21 -6.31
CA LEU A 105 6.19 -20.61 -5.48
C LEU A 105 6.21 -22.13 -5.27
N LYS A 106 5.08 -22.71 -4.82
CA LYS A 106 4.92 -24.16 -4.66
C LYS A 106 5.20 -24.93 -5.96
N LYS A 107 4.78 -24.38 -7.11
CA LYS A 107 5.00 -24.98 -8.43
C LYS A 107 6.49 -24.97 -8.82
N ILE A 108 7.18 -23.83 -8.71
CA ILE A 108 8.57 -23.72 -9.17
C ILE A 108 9.56 -24.44 -8.27
N THR A 109 9.20 -24.67 -7.00
CA THR A 109 10.02 -25.39 -6.02
C THR A 109 9.70 -26.88 -5.99
N GLU A 110 8.76 -27.36 -6.81
CA GLU A 110 8.32 -28.77 -6.81
C GLU A 110 7.87 -29.22 -5.41
N ASP A 111 7.14 -28.34 -4.71
CA ASP A 111 6.64 -28.51 -3.34
C ASP A 111 7.73 -28.65 -2.24
N LYS A 112 8.97 -28.23 -2.54
CA LYS A 112 10.08 -28.23 -1.56
C LYS A 112 10.17 -26.89 -0.83
N GLU A 113 9.93 -26.91 0.48
CA GLU A 113 9.95 -25.72 1.34
C GLU A 113 11.31 -25.03 1.39
N THR A 114 12.39 -25.79 1.58
CA THR A 114 13.76 -25.24 1.69
C THR A 114 14.14 -24.46 0.43
N THR A 115 13.86 -25.03 -0.74
CA THR A 115 14.06 -24.38 -2.03
C THR A 115 13.17 -23.13 -2.20
N ALA A 116 11.97 -23.11 -1.62
CA ALA A 116 11.12 -21.93 -1.63
C ALA A 116 11.75 -20.76 -0.87
N ILE A 117 12.26 -21.05 0.33
CA ILE A 117 12.96 -20.05 1.16
C ILE A 117 14.21 -19.53 0.42
N GLU A 118 14.99 -20.43 -0.19
CA GLU A 118 16.17 -20.05 -0.98
C GLU A 118 15.82 -19.13 -2.16
N TYR A 119 14.72 -19.41 -2.88
CA TYR A 119 14.31 -18.59 -4.02
C TYR A 119 13.83 -17.20 -3.58
N LEU A 120 13.14 -17.09 -2.44
CA LEU A 120 12.77 -15.80 -1.86
C LEU A 120 14.02 -15.00 -1.47
N GLN A 121 14.95 -15.62 -0.75
CA GLN A 121 16.20 -15.00 -0.33
C GLN A 121 17.05 -14.57 -1.53
N PHE A 122 17.14 -15.40 -2.57
CA PHE A 122 17.84 -15.06 -3.80
C PHE A 122 17.24 -13.83 -4.49
N ALA A 123 15.91 -13.78 -4.60
CA ALA A 123 15.23 -12.62 -5.20
C ALA A 123 15.48 -11.34 -4.39
N MET A 124 15.44 -11.43 -3.06
CA MET A 124 15.75 -10.30 -2.17
C MET A 124 17.19 -9.83 -2.32
N ALA A 125 18.15 -10.76 -2.30
CA ALA A 125 19.57 -10.45 -2.41
C ALA A 125 19.93 -9.73 -3.72
N ASN A 126 19.18 -10.00 -4.79
CA ASN A 126 19.38 -9.38 -6.10
C ASN A 126 18.48 -8.15 -6.37
N GLY A 127 17.66 -7.73 -5.40
CA GLY A 127 16.82 -6.55 -5.59
C GLY A 127 15.58 -6.79 -6.47
N TYR A 128 15.18 -8.05 -6.71
CA TYR A 128 14.09 -8.34 -7.65
C TYR A 128 12.70 -8.17 -7.03
N PRO A 129 11.74 -7.53 -7.73
CA PRO A 129 10.35 -7.43 -7.28
C PRO A 129 9.53 -8.71 -7.48
N ARG A 130 10.17 -9.79 -7.95
CA ARG A 130 9.56 -11.09 -8.30
C ARG A 130 10.58 -12.21 -8.05
N PHE A 131 10.10 -13.37 -7.62
CA PHE A 131 10.92 -14.59 -7.54
C PHE A 131 10.66 -15.50 -8.74
N PHE A 132 11.61 -16.40 -9.02
CA PHE A 132 11.56 -17.34 -10.15
C PHE A 132 12.44 -18.56 -9.84
N LYS A 133 12.34 -19.60 -10.68
CA LYS A 133 13.16 -20.80 -10.53
C LYS A 133 14.64 -20.45 -10.72
N VAL A 134 15.43 -20.63 -9.67
CA VAL A 134 16.87 -20.37 -9.71
C VAL A 134 17.60 -21.64 -10.16
N THR A 135 18.55 -21.48 -11.09
CA THR A 135 19.44 -22.56 -11.55
C THR A 135 20.88 -22.26 -11.12
N THR A 136 21.79 -23.22 -11.22
CA THR A 136 23.22 -23.00 -10.90
C THR A 136 23.81 -21.81 -11.67
N LYS A 137 23.45 -21.66 -12.95
CA LYS A 137 23.85 -20.50 -13.78
C LYS A 137 23.38 -19.15 -13.24
N SER A 138 22.29 -19.13 -12.49
CA SER A 138 21.72 -17.92 -11.90
C SER A 138 22.58 -17.35 -10.76
N TYR A 139 23.38 -18.19 -10.09
CA TYR A 139 24.34 -17.74 -9.06
C TYR A 139 25.67 -17.26 -9.68
N GLU A 140 26.03 -17.78 -10.84
CA GLU A 140 27.30 -17.50 -11.52
C GLU A 140 27.28 -16.21 -12.35
N GLN A 141 26.10 -15.73 -12.74
CA GLN A 141 25.93 -14.50 -13.51
C GLN A 141 25.17 -13.44 -12.71
N PRO A 142 25.85 -12.60 -11.92
CA PRO A 142 25.20 -11.45 -11.30
C PRO A 142 24.66 -10.55 -12.42
N THR A 143 23.37 -10.23 -12.37
CA THR A 143 22.76 -9.35 -13.36
C THR A 143 23.38 -7.96 -13.27
N ILE A 144 24.30 -7.64 -14.18
CA ILE A 144 24.77 -6.27 -14.41
C ILE A 144 23.60 -5.51 -15.04
N SER A 145 22.78 -4.86 -14.22
CA SER A 145 21.75 -3.94 -14.71
C SER A 145 22.43 -2.68 -15.25
N GLY A 146 22.77 -2.67 -16.55
CA GLY A 146 23.38 -1.48 -17.17
C GLY A 146 23.77 -1.53 -18.65
N GLY A 147 23.58 -2.64 -19.38
CA GLY A 147 23.92 -2.69 -20.80
C GLY A 147 22.69 -2.63 -21.70
N ARG A 148 22.29 -1.44 -22.15
CA ARG A 148 21.54 -1.33 -23.42
C ARG A 148 22.48 -1.81 -24.52
N SER A 149 22.27 -3.03 -25.01
CA SER A 149 22.86 -3.46 -26.26
C SER A 149 21.97 -2.90 -27.37
N ASP A 150 22.27 -1.69 -27.84
CA ASP A 150 21.85 -1.26 -29.17
C ASP A 150 22.52 -2.23 -30.16
N GLY A 151 21.74 -3.20 -30.61
CA GLY A 151 22.11 -4.14 -31.66
C GLY A 151 21.48 -3.66 -32.96
N ASP A 152 22.26 -2.92 -33.74
CA ASP A 152 21.99 -2.68 -35.15
C ASP A 152 21.92 -4.03 -35.89
N TYR A 153 20.77 -4.30 -36.53
CA TYR A 153 20.65 -5.13 -37.73
C TYR A 153 19.49 -4.64 -38.58
#